data_AF-A0A939F9A7-F1
#
_entry.id   AF-A0A939F9A7-F1
#
_cell.length_a   1.000
_cell.length_b   1.000
_cell.length_c   1.000
_cell.angle_alpha   90.00
_cell.angle_beta   90.00
_cell.angle_gamma   90.00
#
_symmetry.space_group_name_H-M   'P 1'
#
loop_
_entity.id
_entity.type
_entity.pdbx_description
1 polymer ?
#
loop_
_entity_poly.entity_id
_entity_poly.type
_entity_poly.pdbx_seq_one_letter_code
_entity_poly.pdbx_strand_id
1 'polypeptide(L)'
;RGRRKYRRAGGRIGRGPRRPNRIGVTCCAIESVEGRELTVVGLDAVSGTPVIDLKPAMAEFVAVDIEQPEWVSDLMSEYFTP
;
A
#
# COMPACT_ATOMS: atom_id res chain seq x y z
N ARG A 1 -11.75 10.54 10.83
CA ARG A 1 -11.60 9.75 12.10
C ARG A 1 -12.17 8.36 11.85
N GLY A 2 -11.49 7.29 12.28
CA GLY A 2 -11.68 5.91 11.80
C GLY A 2 -13.12 5.36 11.91
N ARG A 3 -13.54 4.60 10.89
CA ARG A 3 -14.84 3.93 10.81
C ARG A 3 -15.04 3.07 12.07
N ARG A 4 -16.05 3.39 12.89
CA ARG A 4 -16.37 2.74 14.19
C ARG A 4 -16.49 1.21 14.09
N LYS A 5 -16.83 0.70 12.89
CA LYS A 5 -16.97 -0.73 12.54
C LYS A 5 -15.67 -1.54 12.74
N TYR A 6 -14.48 -0.94 12.62
CA TYR A 6 -13.20 -1.67 12.59
C TYR A 6 -12.30 -1.45 13.83
N ARG A 7 -12.87 -0.94 14.93
CA ARG A 7 -12.14 -0.52 16.15
C ARG A 7 -11.42 -1.65 16.90
N ARG A 8 -11.58 -2.92 16.50
CA ARG A 8 -10.97 -4.09 17.15
C ARG A 8 -9.58 -4.46 16.63
N ALA A 9 -9.16 -3.95 15.47
CA ALA A 9 -7.78 -4.08 15.03
C ALA A 9 -6.92 -3.11 15.85
N GLY A 10 -6.30 -3.59 16.93
CA GLY A 10 -5.39 -2.79 17.74
C GLY A 10 -4.36 -2.12 16.84
N GLY A 11 -4.15 -0.81 16.99
CA GLY A 11 -3.38 0.04 16.06
C GLY A 11 -1.90 -0.32 15.84
N ARG A 12 -1.44 -1.48 16.32
CA ARG A 12 -0.12 -2.06 16.08
C ARG A 12 -0.09 -3.08 14.94
N ILE A 13 -1.23 -3.66 14.55
CA ILE A 13 -1.32 -4.68 13.50
C ILE A 13 -2.12 -4.10 12.32
N GLY A 14 -1.45 -3.34 11.46
CA GLY A 14 -2.07 -2.73 10.29
C GLY A 14 -1.10 -1.92 9.44
N ARG A 15 -1.52 -1.52 8.24
CA ARG A 15 -0.68 -0.80 7.28
C ARG A 15 -0.66 0.73 7.44
N GLY A 16 -1.27 1.25 8.51
CA GLY A 16 -1.35 2.69 8.77
C GLY A 16 0.02 3.37 8.99
N PRO A 17 0.14 4.69 8.77
CA PRO A 17 1.42 5.41 8.79
C PRO A 17 2.02 5.58 10.20
N ARG A 18 1.22 5.38 11.26
CA ARG A 18 1.66 5.54 12.67
C ARG A 18 2.32 4.26 13.18
N ARG A 19 3.55 4.01 12.73
CA ARG A 19 4.41 2.87 13.13
C ARG A 19 5.82 3.35 13.52
N PRO A 20 6.59 2.59 14.33
CA PRO A 20 7.96 2.96 14.70
C PRO A 20 8.85 3.22 13.48
N ASN A 21 8.77 2.35 12.48
CA ASN A 21 9.45 2.50 11.19
C ASN A 21 8.43 2.94 10.12
N ARG A 22 8.45 4.21 9.72
CA ARG A 22 7.47 4.81 8.79
C ARG A 22 7.71 4.47 7.31
N ILE A 23 7.97 3.20 7.01
CA ILE A 23 8.26 2.72 5.66
C ILE A 23 6.97 2.24 5.01
N GLY A 24 6.49 2.94 3.98
CA GLY A 24 5.38 2.53 3.13
C GLY A 24 5.83 1.59 2.01
N VAL A 25 4.93 0.73 1.53
CA VAL A 25 5.18 -0.17 0.40
C VAL A 25 3.92 -0.27 -0.43
N THR A 26 4.03 0.04 -1.71
CA THR A 26 2.91 0.03 -2.65
C THR A 26 3.36 -0.57 -3.96
N CYS A 27 2.57 -1.52 -4.47
CA CYS A 27 2.77 -2.05 -5.81
C CYS A 27 2.00 -1.13 -6.76
N CYS A 28 2.73 -0.47 -7.66
CA CYS A 28 2.16 0.46 -8.64
C CYS A 28 2.57 0.00 -10.05
N ALA A 29 1.74 0.36 -11.04
CA ALA A 29 2.07 0.09 -12.44
C ALA A 29 2.94 1.23 -12.98
N ILE A 30 3.99 0.87 -13.72
CA ILE A 30 4.84 1.84 -14.42
C ILE A 30 4.15 2.20 -15.74
N GLU A 31 3.92 3.48 -15.97
CA GLU A 31 3.36 4.02 -17.21
C GLU A 31 4.46 4.48 -18.17
N SER A 32 5.53 5.12 -17.66
CA SER A 32 6.69 5.51 -18.46
C SER A 32 8.00 5.53 -17.66
N VAL A 33 9.11 5.45 -18.38
CA VAL A 33 10.48 5.54 -17.85
C VAL A 33 11.27 6.54 -18.67
N GLU A 34 11.76 7.60 -18.03
CA GLU A 34 12.52 8.68 -18.66
C GLU A 34 13.82 8.92 -17.87
N GLY A 35 14.88 8.20 -18.25
CA GLY A 35 16.17 8.29 -17.57
C GLY A 35 16.09 7.83 -16.11
N ARG A 36 16.00 8.78 -15.18
CA ARG A 36 15.86 8.52 -13.72
C ARG A 36 14.47 8.82 -13.19
N GLU A 37 13.53 9.17 -14.06
CA GLU A 37 12.15 9.49 -13.71
C GLU A 37 11.21 8.34 -14.11
N LEU A 38 10.23 8.06 -13.25
CA LEU A 38 9.22 7.02 -13.45
C LEU A 38 7.84 7.66 -13.27
N THR A 39 7.00 7.56 -14.30
CA THR A 39 5.57 7.82 -14.16
C THR A 39 4.89 6.53 -13.73
N VAL A 40 4.12 6.59 -12.64
CA VAL A 40 3.43 5.41 -12.08
C VAL A 40 1.98 5.74 -11.74
N VAL A 41 1.13 4.71 -11.83
CA VAL A 41 -0.27 4.76 -11.40
C VAL A 41 -0.49 3.84 -10.19
N GLY A 42 -1.26 4.33 -9.21
CA GLY A 42 -1.57 3.59 -7.98
C GLY A 42 -0.58 3.78 -6.82
N LEU A 43 0.30 4.78 -6.88
CA LEU A 43 1.15 5.16 -5.74
C LEU A 43 0.33 5.95 -4.71
N ASP A 44 0.32 5.51 -3.45
CA ASP A 44 -0.43 6.13 -2.34
C ASP A 44 0.46 7.01 -1.43
N ALA A 45 1.50 7.60 -2.00
CA ALA A 45 2.40 8.52 -1.32
C ALA A 45 2.05 9.98 -1.67
N VAL A 46 2.09 10.86 -0.67
CA VAL A 46 1.91 12.30 -0.90
C VAL A 46 3.16 12.90 -1.55
N SER A 47 2.98 13.98 -2.31
CA SER A 47 4.09 14.68 -2.99
C SER A 47 5.23 15.02 -2.02
N GLY A 48 6.46 14.78 -2.45
CA GLY A 48 7.67 15.00 -1.65
C GLY A 48 8.00 13.88 -0.65
N THR A 49 7.22 12.79 -0.60
CA THR A 49 7.57 11.61 0.20
C THR A 49 8.87 10.99 -0.34
N PRO A 50 9.91 10.78 0.50
CA PRO A 50 11.15 10.15 0.04
C PRO A 50 10.94 8.71 -0.40
N VAL A 51 11.48 8.36 -1.56
CA VAL A 51 11.60 6.97 -2.03
C VAL A 51 12.90 6.39 -1.47
N ILE A 52 12.82 5.24 -0.81
CA ILE A 52 13.98 4.59 -0.17
C ILE A 52 14.43 3.31 -0.88
N ASP A 53 13.54 2.69 -1.67
CA ASP A 53 13.81 1.45 -2.40
C ASP A 53 12.81 1.29 -3.55
N LEU A 54 13.19 0.54 -4.58
CA LEU A 54 12.34 0.14 -5.70
C LEU A 54 12.73 -1.28 -6.13
N LYS A 55 11.74 -2.16 -6.25
CA LYS A 55 11.92 -3.53 -6.74
C LYS A 55 10.80 -3.91 -7.70
N PRO A 56 11.09 -4.70 -8.75
CA PRO A 56 10.04 -5.24 -9.61
C PRO A 56 9.15 -6.19 -8.79
N ALA A 57 7.83 -6.12 -9.04
CA ALA A 57 6.93 -7.16 -8.57
C ALA A 57 7.15 -8.43 -9.41
N MET A 58 7.57 -9.51 -8.77
CA MET A 58 7.78 -10.81 -9.42
C MET A 58 6.72 -11.80 -8.95
N ALA A 59 6.16 -12.58 -9.87
CA ALA A 59 5.10 -13.54 -9.57
C ALA A 59 5.54 -14.57 -8.51
N GLU A 60 6.81 -14.97 -8.57
CA GLU A 60 7.44 -15.94 -7.67
C GLU A 60 7.55 -15.44 -6.23
N PHE A 61 7.47 -14.12 -6.00
CA PHE A 61 7.49 -13.53 -4.66
C PHE A 61 6.09 -13.20 -4.12
N VAL A 62 5.03 -13.47 -4.88
CA VAL A 62 3.66 -13.28 -4.41
C VAL A 62 3.28 -14.44 -3.49
N ALA A 63 2.75 -14.11 -2.31
CA ALA A 63 2.24 -15.13 -1.39
C ALA A 63 1.05 -15.87 -2.02
N VAL A 64 1.07 -17.19 -1.91
CA VAL A 64 -0.05 -18.06 -2.26
C VAL A 64 -0.97 -18.25 -1.05
N ASP A 65 -2.24 -18.58 -1.28
CA ASP A 65 -3.23 -18.90 -0.24
C ASP A 65 -3.42 -17.83 0.84
N ILE A 66 -3.51 -16.55 0.43
CA ILE A 66 -3.69 -15.42 1.33
C ILE A 66 -5.10 -15.45 1.95
N GLU A 67 -5.18 -15.52 3.27
CA GLU A 67 -6.42 -15.30 4.04
C GLU A 67 -6.43 -13.91 4.67
N GLN A 68 -7.59 -13.23 4.61
CA GLN A 68 -7.80 -11.98 5.33
C GLN A 68 -9.24 -11.88 5.88
N PRO A 69 -9.45 -11.15 6.99
CA PRO A 69 -10.79 -10.87 7.46
C PRO A 69 -11.60 -10.06 6.45
N GLU A 70 -12.90 -10.36 6.32
CA GLU A 70 -13.84 -9.65 5.41
C GLU A 70 -13.82 -8.12 5.60
N TRP A 71 -13.67 -7.67 6.85
CA TRP A 71 -13.63 -6.24 7.17
C TRP A 71 -12.45 -5.50 6.51
N VAL A 72 -11.36 -6.19 6.16
CA VAL A 72 -10.23 -5.61 5.43
C VAL A 72 -10.64 -5.35 3.98
N SER A 73 -11.33 -6.30 3.35
CA SER A 73 -11.90 -6.12 2.00
C SER A 73 -12.87 -4.94 1.96
N ASP A 74 -13.80 -4.85 2.93
CA ASP A 74 -14.72 -3.72 3.06
C ASP A 74 -14.02 -2.36 3.29
N LEU A 75 -12.87 -2.39 3.98
CA LEU A 75 -12.11 -1.18 4.25
C LEU A 75 -11.36 -0.70 3.01
N MET A 76 -10.89 -1.63 2.19
CA MET A 76 -10.01 -1.36 1.04
C MET A 76 -10.75 -1.26 -0.29
N SER A 77 -12.07 -1.50 -0.33
CA SER A 77 -12.88 -1.61 -1.56
C SER A 77 -12.79 -0.42 -2.51
N GLU A 78 -12.49 0.77 -1.99
CA GLU A 78 -12.41 2.02 -2.77
C GLU A 78 -11.01 2.66 -2.67
N TYR A 79 -10.03 1.98 -2.06
CA TYR A 79 -8.77 2.62 -1.68
C TYR A 79 -7.92 3.10 -2.87
N PHE A 80 -7.97 2.38 -3.99
CA PHE A 80 -7.26 2.72 -5.23
C PHE A 80 -8.20 3.12 -6.37
N THR A 81 -9.48 3.35 -6.07
CA THR A 81 -10.40 3.91 -7.05
C THR A 81 -9.94 5.35 -7.36
N PRO A 82 -9.82 5.75 -8.63
CA PRO A 82 -9.41 7.10 -9.02
C PRO A 82 -10.23 8.22 -8.38
#